data_AF-X1HI98-F1
#
_entry.id   AF-X1HI98-F1
#
_cell.length_a   1.000
_cell.length_b   1.000
_cell.length_c   1.000
_cell.angle_alpha   90.00
_cell.angle_beta   90.00
_cell.angle_gamma   90.00
#
_symmetry.space_group_name_H-M   'P 1'
#
loop_
_entity.id
_entity.type
_entity.pdbx_description
1 polymer ?
#
loop_
_entity_poly.entity_id
_entity_poly.type
_entity_poly.pdbx_seq_one_letter_code
_entity_poly.pdbx_strand_id
1 'polypeptide(L)'
;MSWIMPTIEKVWAVMEVVAFIQFIEEEAIQSAALGAFLAIRQRNYKCAWKAIDLLDKELIPHLDQVNREIGWVSPYSFGCFRDFIRASQLNVEIYKDLCTAASKR
;
A
#
# COMPACT_ATOMS: atom_id res chain seq x y z
N MET A 1 -33.18 -12.03 -20.88
CA MET A 1 -31.76 -11.64 -21.08
C MET A 1 -31.49 -10.14 -20.95
N SER A 2 -32.45 -9.22 -21.23
CA SER A 2 -32.18 -7.76 -21.18
C SER A 2 -32.07 -7.13 -19.78
N TRP A 3 -32.59 -7.77 -18.73
CA TRP A 3 -32.52 -7.26 -17.35
C TRP A 3 -31.23 -7.66 -16.59
N ILE A 4 -30.50 -8.64 -17.13
CA ILE A 4 -29.30 -9.20 -16.49
C ILE A 4 -28.08 -8.31 -16.79
N MET A 5 -27.93 -7.84 -18.04
CA MET A 5 -26.80 -6.97 -18.43
C MET A 5 -26.67 -5.66 -17.62
N PRO A 6 -27.71 -4.84 -17.43
CA PRO A 6 -27.57 -3.59 -16.68
C PRO A 6 -27.28 -3.81 -15.19
N THR A 7 -27.59 -5.01 -14.67
CA THR A 7 -27.25 -5.37 -13.28
C THR A 7 -25.79 -5.79 -13.17
N ILE A 8 -25.26 -6.53 -14.15
CA ILE A 8 -23.84 -6.90 -14.23
C ILE A 8 -22.96 -5.67 -14.38
N GLU A 9 -23.33 -4.72 -15.23
CA GLU A 9 -22.58 -3.46 -15.44
C GLU A 9 -22.45 -2.64 -14.15
N LYS A 10 -23.51 -2.58 -13.33
CA LYS A 10 -23.47 -1.87 -12.04
C LYS A 10 -22.58 -2.56 -11.01
N VAL A 11 -22.61 -3.89 -10.96
CA VAL A 11 -21.72 -4.66 -10.08
C VAL A 11 -20.26 -4.44 -10.49
N TRP A 12 -19.98 -4.49 -11.80
CA TRP A 12 -18.64 -4.21 -12.33
C TRP A 12 -18.14 -2.81 -11.94
N ALA A 13 -18.99 -1.78 -12.07
CA ALA A 13 -18.62 -0.42 -11.69
C ALA A 13 -18.25 -0.29 -10.20
N VAL A 14 -18.94 -1.01 -9.31
CA VAL A 14 -18.60 -1.02 -7.87
C VAL A 14 -17.26 -1.71 -7.63
N MET A 15 -17.01 -2.84 -8.31
CA MET A 15 -15.72 -3.54 -8.23
C MET A 15 -14.56 -2.64 -8.67
N GLU A 16 -14.75 -1.91 -9.76
CA GLU A 16 -13.76 -0.99 -10.32
C GLU A 16 -13.45 0.17 -9.36
N VAL A 17 -14.47 0.76 -8.73
CA VAL A 17 -14.28 1.82 -7.72
C VAL A 17 -13.47 1.32 -6.52
N VAL A 18 -13.78 0.12 -6.02
CA VAL A 18 -13.02 -0.47 -4.90
C VAL A 18 -11.57 -0.72 -5.30
N ALA A 19 -11.33 -1.34 -6.46
CA ALA A 19 -9.99 -1.57 -6.96
C ALA A 19 -9.21 -0.27 -7.16
N PHE A 20 -9.88 0.80 -7.61
CA PHE A 20 -9.27 2.12 -7.80
C PHE A 20 -8.86 2.79 -6.47
N ILE A 21 -9.68 2.67 -5.42
CA ILE A 21 -9.31 3.16 -4.08
C ILE A 21 -8.05 2.46 -3.58
N GLN A 22 -8.01 1.13 -3.69
CA GLN A 22 -6.85 0.34 -3.28
C GLN A 22 -5.59 0.70 -4.09
N PHE A 23 -5.74 0.98 -5.38
CA PHE A 23 -4.66 1.42 -6.26
C PHE A 23 -4.08 2.80 -5.86
N ILE A 24 -4.93 3.77 -5.48
CA ILE A 24 -4.45 5.09 -5.00
C ILE A 24 -3.56 4.92 -3.76
N GLU A 25 -3.95 4.03 -2.85
CA GLU A 25 -3.16 3.78 -1.65
C GLU A 25 -1.86 3.03 -1.93
N GLU A 26 -1.86 2.13 -2.90
CA GLU A 26 -0.65 1.48 -3.41
C GLU A 26 0.36 2.52 -3.90
N GLU A 27 -0.07 3.45 -4.75
CA GLU A 27 0.77 4.53 -5.30
C GLU A 27 1.30 5.46 -4.20
N ALA A 28 0.49 5.73 -3.16
CA ALA A 28 0.92 6.51 -2.00
C ALA A 28 2.03 5.78 -1.21
N ILE A 29 1.88 4.47 -0.98
CA ILE A 29 2.89 3.64 -0.32
C ILE A 29 4.19 3.59 -1.14
N GLN A 30 4.10 3.37 -2.45
CA GLN A 30 5.28 3.34 -3.32
C GLN A 30 6.01 4.69 -3.33
N SER A 31 5.26 5.80 -3.35
CA SER A 31 5.82 7.16 -3.28
C SER A 31 6.56 7.41 -1.96
N ALA A 32 5.97 7.03 -0.83
CA ALA A 32 6.60 7.16 0.48
C ALA A 32 7.82 6.24 0.63
N ALA A 33 7.76 5.01 0.11
CA ALA A 33 8.87 4.07 0.10
C ALA A 33 10.05 4.58 -0.73
N LEU A 34 9.80 5.17 -1.90
CA LEU A 34 10.83 5.82 -2.70
C LEU A 34 11.46 7.01 -1.95
N GLY A 35 10.64 7.81 -1.26
CA GLY A 35 11.11 8.90 -0.41
C GLY A 35 12.04 8.42 0.72
N ALA A 36 11.67 7.32 1.39
CA ALA A 36 12.51 6.69 2.41
C ALA A 36 13.85 6.21 1.82
N PHE A 37 13.83 5.53 0.68
CA PHE A 37 15.04 5.06 0.00
C PHE A 37 15.98 6.22 -0.38
N LEU A 38 15.46 7.30 -0.96
CA LEU A 38 16.24 8.48 -1.31
C LEU A 38 16.86 9.16 -0.07
N ALA A 39 16.10 9.26 1.02
CA ALA A 39 16.59 9.81 2.28
C ALA A 39 17.72 8.96 2.89
N ILE A 40 17.59 7.63 2.86
CA ILE A 40 18.66 6.70 3.29
C ILE A 40 19.90 6.89 2.42
N ARG A 41 19.73 6.97 1.10
CA ARG A 41 20.84 7.16 0.15
C ARG A 41 21.60 8.47 0.40
N GLN A 42 20.91 9.53 0.79
CA GLN A 42 21.51 10.81 1.16
C GLN A 42 22.05 10.86 2.61
N ARG A 43 22.00 9.74 3.35
CA ARG A 43 22.34 9.65 4.78
C ARG A 43 21.52 10.58 5.67
N ASN A 44 20.36 11.02 5.21
CA ASN A 44 19.42 11.83 6.00
C ASN A 44 18.47 10.90 6.76
N TYR A 45 18.98 10.26 7.80
CA TYR A 45 18.22 9.25 8.56
C TYR A 45 17.02 9.84 9.31
N LYS A 46 17.06 11.12 9.68
CA LYS A 46 15.91 11.79 10.31
C LYS A 46 14.71 11.84 9.37
N CYS A 47 14.93 12.16 8.10
CA CYS A 47 13.87 12.14 7.09
C CYS A 47 13.47 10.70 6.72
N ALA A 48 14.43 9.77 6.64
CA ALA A 48 14.13 8.37 6.38
C ALA A 48 13.20 7.78 7.46
N TRP A 49 13.51 8.00 8.73
CA TRP A 49 12.66 7.55 9.85
C TRP A 49 11.25 8.14 9.80
N LYS A 50 11.09 9.40 9.40
CA LYS A 50 9.75 9.99 9.23
C LYS A 50 8.96 9.28 8.12
N ALA A 51 9.60 8.97 7.00
CA ALA A 51 8.95 8.27 5.89
C ALA A 51 8.60 6.82 6.27
N ILE A 52 9.49 6.14 7.01
CA ILE A 52 9.26 4.79 7.56
C ILE A 52 8.09 4.82 8.56
N ASP A 53 8.03 5.83 9.44
CA ASP A 53 6.96 5.94 10.43
C ASP A 53 5.60 6.17 9.76
N LEU A 54 5.56 7.00 8.71
CA LEU A 54 4.36 7.22 7.90
C LEU A 54 3.88 5.93 7.22
N LEU A 55 4.82 5.16 6.63
CA LEU A 55 4.51 3.88 6.00
C LEU A 55 3.94 2.87 7.01
N ASP A 56 4.60 2.74 8.16
CA ASP A 56 4.32 1.71 9.16
C ASP A 56 3.05 1.99 9.96
N LYS A 57 2.77 3.25 10.29
CA LYS A 57 1.65 3.63 11.17
C LYS A 57 0.39 4.08 10.44
N GLU A 58 0.51 4.67 9.26
CA GLU A 58 -0.63 5.27 8.56
C GLU A 58 -0.96 4.51 7.29
N LEU A 59 -0.04 4.49 6.31
CA LEU A 59 -0.38 4.05 4.95
C LEU A 59 -0.65 2.54 4.84
N ILE A 60 0.27 1.71 5.33
CA ILE A 60 0.13 0.24 5.22
C ILE A 60 -1.06 -0.27 6.06
N PRO A 61 -1.27 0.17 7.32
CA PRO A 61 -2.43 -0.24 8.10
C PRO A 61 -3.76 0.20 7.47
N HIS A 62 -3.81 1.40 6.87
CA HIS A 62 -5.00 1.89 6.20
C HIS A 62 -5.35 1.04 4.98
N LEU A 63 -4.37 0.70 4.14
CA LEU A 63 -4.59 -0.20 3.00
C LEU A 63 -5.04 -1.60 3.44
N ASP A 64 -4.49 -2.13 4.54
CA ASP A 64 -4.93 -3.42 5.11
C ASP A 64 -6.38 -3.35 5.61
N GLN A 65 -6.76 -2.26 6.27
CA GLN A 65 -8.14 -2.03 6.69
C GLN A 65 -9.10 -2.00 5.49
N VAL A 66 -8.79 -1.18 4.49
CA VAL A 66 -9.61 -1.06 3.27
C VAL A 66 -9.72 -2.40 2.55
N ASN A 67 -8.61 -3.13 2.40
CA ASN A 67 -8.63 -4.43 1.73
C ASN A 67 -9.49 -5.44 2.50
N ARG A 68 -9.43 -5.46 3.83
CA ARG A 68 -10.27 -6.36 4.66
C ARG A 68 -11.74 -5.99 4.67
N GLU A 69 -12.07 -4.72 4.75
CA GLU A 69 -13.46 -4.25 4.90
C GLU A 69 -14.24 -4.30 3.59
N ILE A 70 -13.63 -3.85 2.50
CA ILE A 70 -14.32 -3.68 1.21
C ILE A 70 -13.63 -4.41 0.04
N GLY A 71 -12.39 -4.86 0.20
CA GLY A 71 -11.65 -5.52 -0.88
C GLY A 71 -12.30 -6.82 -1.39
N TRP A 72 -13.08 -7.52 -0.55
CA TRP A 72 -13.85 -8.70 -0.98
C TRP A 72 -14.87 -8.40 -2.08
N VAL A 73 -15.28 -7.13 -2.22
CA VAL A 73 -16.17 -6.68 -3.30
C VAL A 73 -15.44 -6.76 -4.65
N SER A 74 -14.11 -6.62 -4.68
CA SER A 74 -13.25 -6.79 -5.86
C SER A 74 -12.34 -8.02 -5.69
N PRO A 75 -12.87 -9.24 -5.89
CA PRO A 75 -12.14 -10.48 -5.60
C PRO A 75 -10.88 -10.68 -6.47
N TYR A 76 -10.82 -10.07 -7.66
CA TYR A 76 -9.65 -10.15 -8.53
C TYR A 76 -8.47 -9.31 -8.00
N SER A 77 -8.72 -8.24 -7.24
CA SER A 77 -7.67 -7.36 -6.70
C SER A 77 -7.34 -7.66 -5.24
N PHE A 78 -8.28 -8.22 -4.47
CA PHE A 78 -8.13 -8.51 -3.05
C PHE A 78 -6.83 -9.28 -2.70
N GLY A 79 -6.54 -10.34 -3.45
CA GLY A 79 -5.33 -11.14 -3.27
C GLY A 79 -4.05 -10.37 -3.58
N CYS A 80 -4.05 -9.59 -4.67
CA CYS A 80 -2.92 -8.77 -5.08
C CYS A 80 -2.57 -7.73 -4.01
N PHE A 81 -3.56 -7.03 -3.47
CA PHE A 81 -3.33 -6.03 -2.43
C PHE A 81 -2.88 -6.65 -1.10
N ARG A 82 -3.38 -7.84 -0.75
CA ARG A 82 -2.89 -8.58 0.42
C ARG A 82 -1.40 -8.91 0.30
N ASP A 83 -0.99 -9.39 -0.87
CA ASP A 83 0.40 -9.75 -1.11
C ASP A 83 1.28 -8.49 -1.20
N PHE A 84 0.76 -7.38 -1.75
CA PHE A 84 1.40 -6.06 -1.74
C PHE A 84 1.61 -5.50 -0.33
N ILE A 85 0.60 -5.58 0.54
CA ILE A 85 0.70 -5.16 1.95
C ILE A 85 1.85 -5.92 2.63
N ARG A 86 1.90 -7.25 2.44
CA ARG A 86 2.97 -8.08 3.01
C ARG A 86 4.35 -7.70 2.49
N ALA A 87 4.47 -7.44 1.19
CA ALA A 87 5.73 -6.98 0.59
C ALA A 87 6.14 -5.59 1.14
N SER A 88 5.17 -4.71 1.33
CA SER A 88 5.39 -3.36 1.87
C SER A 88 5.83 -3.38 3.33
N GLN A 89 5.28 -4.28 4.15
CA GLN A 89 5.72 -4.51 5.53
C GLN A 89 7.18 -4.99 5.58
N LEU A 90 7.54 -5.96 4.73
CA LEU A 90 8.92 -6.42 4.61
C LEU A 90 9.86 -5.29 4.18
N ASN A 91 9.45 -4.43 3.25
CA ASN A 91 10.23 -3.25 2.86
C ASN A 91 10.49 -2.30 4.04
N VAL A 92 9.48 -2.09 4.89
CA VAL A 92 9.63 -1.27 6.11
C VAL A 92 10.66 -1.87 7.06
N GLU A 93 10.64 -3.19 7.27
CA GLU A 93 11.67 -3.89 8.08
C GLU A 93 13.07 -3.68 7.51
N ILE A 94 13.25 -3.87 6.20
CA ILE A 94 14.51 -3.63 5.51
C ILE A 94 14.98 -2.18 5.70
N TYR A 95 14.10 -1.19 5.56
CA TYR A 95 14.46 0.21 5.76
C TYR A 95 14.86 0.52 7.21
N LYS A 96 14.18 -0.07 8.19
CA LYS A 96 14.53 0.06 9.62
C LYS A 96 15.92 -0.52 9.89
N ASP A 97 16.22 -1.69 9.34
CA ASP A 97 17.52 -2.35 9.47
C ASP A 97 18.65 -1.53 8.82
N LEU A 98 18.41 -1.02 7.61
CA LEU A 98 19.37 -0.15 6.91
C LEU A 98 19.66 1.13 7.70
N CYS A 99 18.63 1.79 8.25
CA CYS A 99 18.81 2.98 9.07
C CYS A 99 19.60 2.68 10.35
N THR A 100 19.32 1.56 11.01
CA THR A 100 19.97 1.16 12.26
C THR A 100 21.43 0.75 12.02
N ALA A 101 21.70 -0.06 10.99
CA ALA A 101 23.06 -0.46 10.63
C ALA A 101 23.91 0.75 10.21
N ALA A 102 23.33 1.71 9.49
CA ALA A 102 24.05 2.89 9.05
C ALA A 102 24.29 3.92 10.18
N SER A 103 23.51 3.89 11.26
CA SER A 103 23.74 4.72 12.46
C SER A 103 24.92 4.26 13.33
N LYS A 104 25.36 3.01 13.17
CA LYS A 104 26.47 2.41 13.94
C LYS A 104 27.87 2.63 13.31
N ARG A 105 27.93 3.26 12.14
CA ARG A 105 29.18 3.63 11.44
C ARG A 105 29.46 5.12 11.62
#